data_AF-K4IHT2-F1
#
_entry.id   AF-K4IHT2-F1
#
_cell.length_a   1.000
_cell.length_b   1.000
_cell.length_c   1.000
_cell.angle_alpha   90.00
_cell.angle_beta   90.00
_cell.angle_gamma   90.00
#
_symmetry.space_group_name_H-M   'P 1'
#
loop_
_entity.id
_entity.type
_entity.pdbx_description
1 polymer ?
#
loop_
_entity_poly.entity_id
_entity_poly.type
_entity_poly.pdbx_seq_one_letter_code
_entity_poly.pdbx_strand_id
1 'polypeptide(L)'
;MNSTEFLEKFVCDKLIESNRYSSFSIALEDARKITGRDVATGELKHHILTNKNNGHLEPYSFIGITNYLLLLEIIGKVFEPNVSSSGKKGIRGALQHFSDIDEKDQYVIEALRNALVHSYSLVNIPSNQDHNENSQHLFTLSAFEDAPLIRYPDISWDGNFNNKAENGSTIVQTNRLFDEIELIVENVRVGVRDGSIKSRIKLLELKARYTIYR
;
A
#
# COMPACT_ATOMS: atom_id res chain seq x y z
N MET A 1 28.53 -4.20 7.08
CA MET A 1 27.38 -4.28 6.17
C MET A 1 27.49 -3.20 5.11
N ASN A 2 27.50 -3.57 3.83
CA ASN A 2 27.48 -2.61 2.72
C ASN A 2 26.03 -2.15 2.42
N SER A 3 25.85 -1.16 1.54
CA SER A 3 24.52 -0.60 1.23
C SER A 3 23.55 -1.62 0.63
N THR A 4 24.03 -2.53 -0.21
CA THR A 4 23.21 -3.57 -0.86
C THR A 4 22.75 -4.60 0.17
N GLU A 5 23.67 -5.12 0.98
CA GLU A 5 23.36 -6.07 2.06
C GLU A 5 22.36 -5.44 3.06
N PHE A 6 22.51 -4.15 3.36
CA PHE A 6 21.57 -3.45 4.22
C PHE A 6 20.17 -3.36 3.59
N LEU A 7 20.09 -3.03 2.30
CA LEU A 7 18.82 -2.88 1.60
C LEU A 7 18.08 -4.22 1.48
N GLU A 8 18.81 -5.30 1.20
CA GLU A 8 18.27 -6.66 1.16
C GLU A 8 17.68 -7.05 2.52
N LYS A 9 18.45 -6.88 3.60
CA LYS A 9 17.97 -7.13 4.97
C LYS A 9 16.82 -6.22 5.35
N PHE A 10 16.80 -4.97 4.89
CA PHE A 10 15.71 -4.04 5.14
C PHE A 10 14.36 -4.53 4.57
N VAL A 11 14.35 -5.19 3.40
CA VAL A 11 13.11 -5.66 2.76
C VAL A 11 12.77 -7.13 3.08
N CYS A 12 13.78 -7.94 3.44
CA CYS A 12 13.62 -9.37 3.71
C CYS A 12 13.51 -9.69 5.20
N ASP A 13 14.23 -8.96 6.05
CA ASP A 13 14.42 -9.33 7.45
C ASP A 13 13.79 -8.31 8.41
N LYS A 14 13.33 -8.81 9.55
CA LYS A 14 12.84 -7.95 10.63
C LYS A 14 13.99 -7.29 11.38
N LEU A 15 15.04 -8.05 11.69
CA LEU A 15 16.26 -7.58 12.36
C LEU A 15 17.36 -7.41 11.30
N ILE A 16 17.88 -6.19 11.17
CA ILE A 16 18.88 -5.87 10.16
C ILE A 16 20.30 -6.06 10.72
N GLU A 17 20.63 -5.33 11.78
CA GLU A 17 21.93 -5.37 12.46
C GLU A 17 21.78 -4.82 13.88
N SER A 18 22.52 -5.33 14.87
CA SER A 18 22.70 -4.70 16.20
C SER A 18 21.47 -3.97 16.75
N ASN A 19 20.39 -4.71 17.07
CA ASN A 19 19.14 -4.17 17.61
C ASN A 19 18.39 -3.16 16.72
N ARG A 20 18.76 -3.04 15.44
CA ARG A 20 18.08 -2.23 14.44
C ARG A 20 17.10 -3.08 13.66
N TYR A 21 15.83 -2.70 13.69
CA TYR A 21 14.73 -3.40 13.05
C TYR A 21 14.18 -2.63 11.86
N SER A 22 13.78 -3.35 10.81
CA SER A 22 13.16 -2.77 9.61
C SER A 22 11.72 -2.34 9.90
N SER A 23 11.43 -1.04 9.72
CA SER A 23 10.04 -0.55 9.77
C SER A 23 9.20 -1.09 8.62
N PHE A 24 9.83 -1.42 7.47
CA PHE A 24 9.14 -2.04 6.34
C PHE A 24 8.65 -3.44 6.70
N SER A 25 9.54 -4.30 7.21
CA SER A 25 9.19 -5.66 7.60
C SER A 25 8.17 -5.68 8.74
N ILE A 26 8.27 -4.75 9.70
CA ILE A 26 7.26 -4.59 10.75
C ILE A 26 5.90 -4.21 10.17
N ALA A 27 5.84 -3.19 9.30
CA ALA A 27 4.59 -2.75 8.69
C ALA A 27 3.92 -3.87 7.87
N LEU A 28 4.71 -4.65 7.13
CA LEU A 28 4.23 -5.80 6.36
C LEU A 28 3.65 -6.90 7.27
N GLU A 29 4.38 -7.28 8.32
CA GLU A 29 3.86 -8.24 9.29
C GLU A 29 2.54 -7.76 9.92
N ASP A 30 2.45 -6.49 10.29
CA ASP A 30 1.26 -5.94 10.93
C ASP A 30 0.08 -5.87 9.95
N ALA A 31 0.32 -5.51 8.69
CA ALA A 31 -0.69 -5.54 7.63
C ALA A 31 -1.24 -6.96 7.42
N ARG A 32 -0.35 -7.96 7.31
CA ARG A 32 -0.73 -9.37 7.17
C ARG A 32 -1.55 -9.87 8.35
N LYS A 33 -1.10 -9.59 9.59
CA LYS A 33 -1.83 -9.97 10.81
C LYS A 33 -3.23 -9.36 10.86
N ILE A 34 -3.34 -8.06 10.63
CA ILE A 34 -4.63 -7.35 10.74
C ILE A 34 -5.62 -7.86 9.70
N THR A 35 -5.16 -8.12 8.47
CA THR A 35 -6.00 -8.55 7.34
C THR A 35 -6.23 -10.06 7.27
N GLY A 36 -5.77 -10.81 8.28
CA GLY A 36 -5.97 -12.25 8.36
C GLY A 36 -5.19 -13.07 7.34
N ARG A 37 -4.05 -12.55 6.90
CA ARG A 37 -3.09 -13.22 6.02
C ARG A 37 -2.02 -13.94 6.83
N ASP A 38 -1.42 -14.95 6.21
CA ASP A 38 -0.24 -15.61 6.74
C ASP A 38 0.91 -14.62 6.88
N VAL A 39 1.54 -14.56 8.06
CA VAL A 39 2.59 -13.59 8.34
C VAL A 39 3.85 -13.84 7.49
N ALA A 40 4.14 -15.10 7.15
CA ALA A 40 5.30 -15.46 6.36
C ALA A 40 5.03 -15.32 4.86
N THR A 41 3.91 -15.85 4.37
CA THR A 41 3.64 -15.92 2.92
C THR A 41 2.84 -14.74 2.39
N GLY A 42 2.03 -14.08 3.21
CA GLY A 42 1.08 -13.05 2.77
C GLY A 42 -0.20 -13.61 2.15
N GLU A 43 -0.34 -14.94 2.06
CA GLU A 43 -1.54 -15.60 1.53
C GLU A 43 -2.74 -15.39 2.48
N LEU A 44 -3.92 -15.20 1.91
CA LEU A 44 -5.15 -15.11 2.68
C LEU A 44 -5.46 -16.46 3.33
N LYS A 45 -5.43 -16.50 4.67
CA LYS A 45 -5.80 -17.69 5.47
C LYS A 45 -6.99 -17.46 6.38
N HIS A 46 -7.60 -16.27 6.31
CA HIS A 46 -8.66 -15.84 7.22
C HIS A 46 -8.27 -15.98 8.71
N HIS A 47 -7.01 -15.70 9.03
CA HIS A 47 -6.49 -15.70 10.40
C HIS A 47 -6.98 -14.46 11.15
N ILE A 48 -8.22 -14.48 11.60
CA ILE A 48 -8.83 -13.33 12.26
C ILE A 48 -8.21 -13.14 13.66
N LEU A 49 -7.55 -12.00 13.89
CA LEU A 49 -7.01 -11.66 15.21
C LEU A 49 -8.15 -11.59 16.23
N THR A 50 -7.96 -12.24 17.37
CA THR A 50 -8.90 -12.20 18.50
C THR A 50 -8.36 -11.31 19.61
N ASN A 51 -9.22 -10.48 20.19
CA ASN A 51 -8.92 -9.77 21.43
C ASN A 51 -9.03 -10.71 22.65
N LYS A 52 -8.66 -10.20 23.84
CA LYS A 52 -8.68 -10.98 25.09
C LYS A 52 -10.06 -11.51 25.50
N ASN A 53 -11.13 -10.98 24.91
CA ASN A 53 -12.52 -11.36 25.17
C ASN A 53 -13.11 -12.21 24.03
N ASN A 54 -12.27 -12.82 23.17
CA ASN A 54 -12.66 -13.54 21.96
C ASN A 54 -13.42 -12.70 20.92
N GLY A 55 -13.37 -11.36 21.02
CA GLY A 55 -13.86 -10.48 19.95
C GLY A 55 -12.90 -10.50 18.78
N HIS A 56 -13.45 -10.45 17.57
CA HIS A 56 -12.68 -10.50 16.31
C HIS A 56 -12.31 -9.10 15.84
N LEU A 57 -11.07 -8.91 15.37
CA LEU A 57 -10.69 -7.75 14.58
C LEU A 57 -11.27 -7.88 13.16
N GLU A 58 -11.82 -6.80 12.63
CA GLU A 58 -12.33 -6.78 11.26
C GLU A 58 -11.16 -6.70 10.26
N PRO A 59 -10.92 -7.76 9.45
CA PRO A 59 -9.76 -7.81 8.56
C PRO A 59 -9.77 -6.74 7.47
N TYR A 60 -10.97 -6.26 7.13
CA TYR A 60 -11.23 -5.22 6.14
C TYR A 60 -11.47 -3.85 6.77
N SER A 61 -11.09 -3.68 8.05
CA SER A 61 -11.08 -2.38 8.69
C SER A 61 -10.13 -1.42 7.97
N PHE A 62 -10.42 -0.13 8.06
CA PHE A 62 -9.61 0.92 7.42
C PHE A 62 -8.14 0.88 7.84
N ILE A 63 -7.84 0.37 9.05
CA ILE A 63 -6.47 0.23 9.54
C ILE A 63 -5.69 -0.80 8.71
N GLY A 64 -6.27 -1.97 8.41
CA GLY A 64 -5.63 -2.99 7.59
C GLY A 64 -5.31 -2.48 6.18
N ILE A 65 -6.30 -1.83 5.57
CA ILE A 65 -6.15 -1.22 4.23
C ILE A 65 -5.09 -0.13 4.25
N THR A 66 -5.16 0.78 5.23
CA THR A 66 -4.20 1.89 5.37
C THR A 66 -2.78 1.37 5.54
N ASN A 67 -2.57 0.29 6.28
CA ASN A 67 -1.24 -0.26 6.51
C ASN A 67 -0.64 -0.87 5.23
N TYR A 68 -1.44 -1.54 4.40
CA TYR A 68 -1.02 -1.97 3.07
C TYR A 68 -0.70 -0.78 2.15
N LEU A 69 -1.53 0.27 2.15
CA LEU A 69 -1.26 1.48 1.37
C LEU A 69 0.00 2.22 1.83
N LEU A 70 0.33 2.16 3.13
CA LEU A 70 1.58 2.70 3.68
C LEU A 70 2.80 1.95 3.14
N LEU A 71 2.72 0.63 2.91
CA LEU A 71 3.81 -0.13 2.29
C LEU A 71 4.12 0.39 0.89
N LEU A 72 3.10 0.65 0.06
CA LEU A 72 3.30 1.27 -1.25
C LEU A 72 3.98 2.65 -1.13
N GLU A 73 3.60 3.44 -0.13
CA GLU A 73 4.22 4.74 0.11
C GLU A 73 5.71 4.63 0.49
N ILE A 74 6.06 3.65 1.34
CA ILE A 74 7.46 3.34 1.66
C ILE A 74 8.18 2.87 0.39
N ILE A 75 7.57 1.98 -0.38
CA ILE A 75 8.21 1.37 -1.55
C ILE A 75 8.60 2.44 -2.57
N GLY A 76 7.67 3.31 -2.97
CA GLY A 76 7.96 4.31 -3.98
C GLY A 76 8.79 5.50 -3.49
N LYS A 77 9.02 5.61 -2.17
CA LYS A 77 10.00 6.56 -1.60
C LYS A 77 11.40 5.97 -1.51
N VAL A 78 11.51 4.69 -1.19
CA VAL A 78 12.78 4.04 -0.86
C VAL A 78 13.41 3.36 -2.06
N PHE A 79 12.63 2.73 -2.94
CA PHE A 79 13.14 1.90 -4.03
C PHE A 79 12.94 2.56 -5.39
N GLU A 80 13.85 2.26 -6.31
CA GLU A 80 13.70 2.59 -7.73
C GLU A 80 14.44 1.56 -8.60
N PRO A 81 13.93 1.26 -9.82
CA PRO A 81 14.66 0.45 -10.78
C PRO A 81 15.98 1.09 -11.19
N ASN A 82 16.97 0.27 -11.54
CA ASN A 82 18.29 0.76 -11.97
C ASN A 82 18.27 1.40 -13.36
N VAL A 83 17.42 0.90 -14.25
CA VAL A 83 17.34 1.29 -15.67
C VAL A 83 16.26 2.30 -16.00
N SER A 84 15.32 2.56 -15.08
CA SER A 84 14.23 3.52 -15.29
C SER A 84 13.99 4.35 -14.02
N SER A 85 14.20 5.66 -14.11
CA SER A 85 13.81 6.59 -13.06
C SER A 85 12.60 7.41 -13.51
N SER A 86 11.39 6.95 -13.18
CA SER A 86 10.25 7.88 -13.23
C SER A 86 10.43 8.90 -12.11
N GLY A 87 10.19 10.19 -12.39
CA GLY A 87 10.17 11.24 -11.36
C GLY A 87 9.07 11.05 -10.29
N LYS A 88 8.12 10.13 -10.50
CA LYS A 88 7.05 9.81 -9.52
C LYS A 88 7.63 9.17 -8.25
N LYS A 89 7.03 9.53 -7.10
CA LYS A 89 7.42 9.08 -5.74
C LYS A 89 6.18 8.62 -4.98
N GLY A 90 6.38 7.96 -3.84
CA GLY A 90 5.29 7.46 -3.00
C GLY A 90 4.46 6.39 -3.71
N ILE A 91 3.17 6.26 -3.37
CA ILE A 91 2.28 5.23 -3.91
C ILE A 91 2.36 5.11 -5.44
N ARG A 92 2.24 6.22 -6.18
CA ARG A 92 2.29 6.16 -7.65
C ARG A 92 3.63 5.71 -8.20
N GLY A 93 4.73 6.03 -7.51
CA GLY A 93 6.06 5.52 -7.86
C GLY A 93 6.14 4.00 -7.67
N ALA A 94 5.61 3.47 -6.56
CA ALA A 94 5.59 2.03 -6.31
C ALA A 94 4.78 1.28 -7.37
N LEU A 95 3.55 1.74 -7.63
CA LEU A 95 2.67 1.11 -8.61
C LEU A 95 3.27 1.18 -10.02
N GLN A 96 3.79 2.34 -10.44
CA GLN A 96 4.38 2.50 -11.77
C GLN A 96 5.63 1.64 -12.00
N HIS A 97 6.44 1.39 -10.97
CA HIS A 97 7.72 0.66 -11.12
C HIS A 97 7.60 -0.84 -10.94
N PHE A 98 6.63 -1.29 -10.14
CA PHE A 98 6.64 -2.66 -9.62
C PHE A 98 5.32 -3.41 -9.84
N SER A 99 4.39 -2.85 -10.62
CA SER A 99 3.13 -3.48 -11.02
C SER A 99 2.73 -3.12 -12.45
N ASP A 100 1.75 -3.85 -12.99
CA ASP A 100 1.14 -3.57 -14.30
C ASP A 100 -0.17 -2.75 -14.18
N ILE A 101 -0.43 -2.15 -13.01
CA ILE A 101 -1.63 -1.33 -12.77
C ILE A 101 -1.55 -0.07 -13.64
N ASP A 102 -2.61 0.21 -14.39
CA ASP A 102 -2.65 1.36 -15.29
C ASP A 102 -2.66 2.70 -14.54
N GLU A 103 -2.26 3.76 -15.23
CA GLU A 103 -2.11 5.07 -14.60
C GLU A 103 -3.41 5.60 -13.97
N LYS A 104 -4.58 5.29 -14.53
CA LYS A 104 -5.86 5.76 -14.00
C LYS A 104 -6.13 5.11 -12.64
N ASP A 105 -5.95 3.79 -12.55
CA ASP A 105 -6.09 3.03 -11.31
C ASP A 105 -5.06 3.47 -10.24
N GLN A 106 -3.85 3.86 -10.66
CA GLN A 106 -2.85 4.43 -9.74
C GLN A 106 -3.33 5.69 -9.02
N TYR A 107 -4.03 6.59 -9.71
CA TYR A 107 -4.62 7.78 -9.09
C TYR A 107 -5.75 7.43 -8.13
N VAL A 108 -6.58 6.43 -8.47
CA VAL A 108 -7.67 5.96 -7.62
C VAL A 108 -7.11 5.38 -6.30
N ILE A 109 -6.06 4.56 -6.37
CA ILE A 109 -5.41 3.97 -5.18
C ILE A 109 -4.77 5.06 -4.31
N GLU A 110 -4.12 6.07 -4.92
CA GLU A 110 -3.60 7.23 -4.19
C GLU A 110 -4.72 8.03 -3.51
N ALA A 111 -5.84 8.24 -4.21
CA ALA A 111 -7.01 8.93 -3.67
C ALA A 111 -7.66 8.15 -2.50
N LEU A 112 -7.74 6.81 -2.59
CA LEU A 112 -8.19 5.97 -1.48
C LEU A 112 -7.29 6.13 -0.25
N ARG A 113 -5.97 6.13 -0.45
CA ARG A 113 -5.04 6.40 0.66
C ARG A 113 -5.30 7.77 1.28
N ASN A 114 -5.50 8.80 0.47
CA ASN A 114 -5.74 10.14 0.98
C ASN A 114 -7.02 10.22 1.82
N ALA A 115 -8.11 9.62 1.35
CA ALA A 115 -9.38 9.55 2.09
C ALA A 115 -9.21 8.87 3.46
N LEU A 116 -8.51 7.73 3.49
CA LEU A 116 -8.31 6.95 4.71
C LEU A 116 -7.34 7.62 5.69
N VAL A 117 -6.19 8.12 5.22
CA VAL A 117 -5.13 8.67 6.09
C VAL A 117 -5.46 10.07 6.60
N HIS A 118 -6.06 10.92 5.75
CA HIS A 118 -6.28 12.32 6.11
C HIS A 118 -7.66 12.58 6.73
N SER A 119 -8.62 11.69 6.52
CA SER A 119 -9.99 11.90 6.98
C SER A 119 -10.67 10.67 7.55
N TYR A 120 -9.99 9.50 7.56
CA TYR A 120 -10.56 8.22 7.99
C TYR A 120 -11.95 7.98 7.36
N SER A 121 -12.05 8.29 6.06
CA SER A 121 -13.31 8.30 5.30
C SER A 121 -13.16 7.55 3.98
N LEU A 122 -14.27 7.42 3.26
CA LEU A 122 -14.33 6.88 1.90
C LEU A 122 -14.60 7.98 0.87
N VAL A 123 -14.22 9.22 1.18
CA VAL A 123 -14.39 10.35 0.27
C VAL A 123 -13.04 11.03 0.09
N ASN A 124 -12.62 11.16 -1.16
CA ASN A 124 -11.51 12.03 -1.53
C ASN A 124 -12.04 13.16 -2.42
N ILE A 125 -11.93 14.40 -1.93
CA ILE A 125 -12.10 15.61 -2.73
C ILE A 125 -10.74 16.30 -2.75
N PRO A 126 -10.10 16.42 -3.91
CA PRO A 126 -8.74 16.93 -3.97
C PRO A 126 -8.77 18.47 -3.78
N SER A 127 -7.86 19.03 -2.98
CA SER A 127 -7.93 20.40 -2.40
C SER A 127 -7.33 21.56 -3.22
N ASN A 128 -6.59 21.26 -4.28
CA ASN A 128 -5.79 22.16 -5.11
C ASN A 128 -6.37 22.28 -6.53
N GLN A 129 -6.00 23.34 -7.23
CA GLN A 129 -6.53 23.63 -8.58
C GLN A 129 -5.89 22.77 -9.69
N ASP A 130 -4.72 22.16 -9.45
CA ASP A 130 -3.96 21.34 -10.43
C ASP A 130 -4.23 19.83 -10.30
N HIS A 131 -5.41 19.45 -9.83
CA HIS A 131 -5.68 18.04 -9.54
C HIS A 131 -6.09 17.21 -10.75
N ASN A 132 -5.70 15.94 -10.72
CA ASN A 132 -6.12 14.96 -11.71
C ASN A 132 -7.60 14.64 -11.48
N GLU A 133 -8.39 14.63 -12.57
CA GLU A 133 -9.82 14.29 -12.55
C GLU A 133 -10.11 12.91 -11.92
N ASN A 134 -9.14 11.98 -11.97
CA ASN A 134 -9.20 10.65 -11.35
C ASN A 134 -8.83 10.66 -9.86
N SER A 135 -8.86 11.81 -9.19
CA SER A 135 -8.63 11.89 -7.74
C SER A 135 -9.92 12.11 -6.96
N GLN A 136 -11.01 12.57 -7.59
CA GLN A 136 -12.27 12.79 -6.89
C GLN A 136 -13.11 11.51 -6.85
N HIS A 137 -13.31 10.95 -5.67
CA HIS A 137 -14.02 9.68 -5.51
C HIS A 137 -14.87 9.63 -4.25
N LEU A 138 -16.06 9.06 -4.39
CA LEU A 138 -16.79 8.39 -3.33
C LEU A 138 -16.47 6.90 -3.46
N PHE A 139 -15.92 6.29 -2.42
CA PHE A 139 -15.49 4.91 -2.41
C PHE A 139 -16.51 3.98 -1.76
N THR A 140 -16.58 2.77 -2.28
CA THR A 140 -17.16 1.60 -1.60
C THR A 140 -16.13 0.50 -1.58
N LEU A 141 -16.00 -0.20 -0.45
CA LEU A 141 -15.06 -1.30 -0.31
C LEU A 141 -15.80 -2.63 -0.47
N SER A 142 -15.26 -3.51 -1.32
CA SER A 142 -15.74 -4.88 -1.48
C SER A 142 -14.60 -5.84 -1.15
N ALA A 143 -14.92 -6.99 -0.55
CA ALA A 143 -13.91 -8.00 -0.18
C ALA A 143 -14.21 -9.39 -0.73
N PHE A 144 -15.50 -9.70 -0.94
CA PHE A 144 -15.96 -11.06 -1.21
C PHE A 144 -16.59 -11.22 -2.60
N GLU A 145 -16.79 -10.13 -3.33
CA GLU A 145 -17.28 -10.19 -4.71
C GLU A 145 -16.12 -10.50 -5.66
N ASP A 146 -16.39 -11.37 -6.64
CA ASP A 146 -15.50 -11.54 -7.79
C ASP A 146 -15.68 -10.34 -8.73
N ALA A 147 -14.91 -9.31 -8.46
CA ALA A 147 -14.92 -8.03 -9.15
C ALA A 147 -13.48 -7.66 -9.56
N PRO A 148 -13.29 -6.81 -10.57
CA PRO A 148 -11.97 -6.23 -10.86
C PRO A 148 -11.43 -5.46 -9.64
N LEU A 149 -10.12 -5.18 -9.62
CA LEU A 149 -9.46 -4.41 -8.56
C LEU A 149 -10.20 -3.09 -8.30
N ILE A 150 -10.53 -2.37 -9.38
CA ILE A 150 -11.31 -1.14 -9.37
C ILE A 150 -12.50 -1.31 -10.31
N ARG A 151 -13.70 -1.00 -9.80
CA ARG A 151 -14.91 -0.87 -10.61
C ARG A 151 -15.38 0.57 -10.55
N TYR A 152 -15.34 1.24 -11.70
CA TYR A 152 -15.85 2.59 -11.84
C TYR A 152 -17.39 2.59 -11.90
N PRO A 153 -18.03 3.66 -11.39
CA PRO A 153 -19.45 3.87 -11.60
C PRO A 153 -19.75 4.21 -13.07
N ASP A 154 -20.99 3.98 -13.50
CA ASP A 154 -21.47 4.43 -14.82
C ASP A 154 -21.48 5.96 -14.92
N ILE A 155 -21.70 6.64 -13.78
CA ILE A 155 -21.69 8.10 -13.65
C ILE A 155 -20.73 8.48 -12.53
N SER A 156 -19.65 9.17 -12.86
CA SER A 156 -18.68 9.66 -11.87
C SER A 156 -19.33 10.55 -10.83
N TRP A 157 -18.92 10.39 -9.57
CA TRP A 157 -19.40 11.24 -8.48
C TRP A 157 -18.93 12.69 -8.66
N ASP A 158 -19.88 13.61 -8.59
CA ASP A 158 -19.70 15.05 -8.83
C ASP A 158 -19.20 15.83 -7.61
N GLY A 159 -19.01 15.17 -6.46
CA GLY A 159 -18.60 15.82 -5.21
C GLY A 159 -19.80 16.29 -4.37
N ASN A 160 -21.03 16.05 -4.82
CA ASN A 160 -22.23 16.47 -4.12
C ASN A 160 -22.62 15.46 -3.03
N PHE A 161 -22.62 15.91 -1.78
CA PHE A 161 -22.98 15.09 -0.62
C PHE A 161 -24.48 14.81 -0.48
N ASN A 162 -25.35 15.53 -1.20
CA ASN A 162 -26.80 15.34 -1.13
C ASN A 162 -27.27 14.10 -1.90
N ASN A 163 -26.43 13.53 -2.77
CA ASN A 163 -26.75 12.36 -3.58
C ASN A 163 -25.78 11.21 -3.26
N LYS A 164 -26.00 10.53 -2.13
CA LYS A 164 -25.26 9.32 -1.74
C LYS A 164 -25.70 8.05 -2.50
N ALA A 165 -26.39 8.18 -3.63
CA ALA A 165 -26.85 7.03 -4.39
C ALA A 165 -25.67 6.12 -4.77
N GLU A 166 -25.81 4.82 -4.55
CA GLU A 166 -24.79 3.78 -4.74
C GLU A 166 -24.14 3.83 -6.14
N ASN A 167 -24.87 4.34 -7.12
CA ASN A 167 -24.50 4.37 -8.54
C ASN A 167 -23.29 5.28 -8.86
N GLY A 168 -22.90 6.19 -7.96
CA GLY A 168 -21.76 7.09 -8.15
C GLY A 168 -20.45 6.61 -7.51
N SER A 169 -20.46 5.47 -6.82
CA SER A 169 -19.30 5.01 -6.04
C SER A 169 -18.28 4.26 -6.90
N THR A 170 -17.01 4.59 -6.72
CA THR A 170 -15.90 3.75 -7.18
C THR A 170 -15.71 2.61 -6.18
N ILE A 171 -15.81 1.37 -6.65
CA ILE A 171 -15.65 0.19 -5.81
C ILE A 171 -14.21 -0.29 -5.89
N VAL A 172 -13.58 -0.52 -4.73
CA VAL A 172 -12.25 -1.10 -4.62
C VAL A 172 -12.35 -2.48 -3.99
N GLN A 173 -11.86 -3.49 -4.71
CA GLN A 173 -11.79 -4.87 -4.23
C GLN A 173 -10.55 -5.02 -3.34
N THR A 174 -10.77 -5.08 -2.03
CA THR A 174 -9.71 -4.99 -1.02
C THR A 174 -8.79 -6.20 -0.99
N ASN A 175 -9.30 -7.42 -1.23
CA ASN A 175 -8.47 -8.62 -1.30
C ASN A 175 -7.52 -8.59 -2.50
N ARG A 176 -8.03 -8.23 -3.69
CA ARG A 176 -7.21 -8.03 -4.88
C ARG A 176 -6.19 -6.93 -4.67
N LEU A 177 -6.56 -5.82 -4.03
CA LEU A 177 -5.62 -4.75 -3.70
C LEU A 177 -4.47 -5.27 -2.82
N PHE A 178 -4.78 -6.08 -1.81
CA PHE A 178 -3.75 -6.67 -0.96
C PHE A 178 -2.88 -7.65 -1.72
N ASP A 179 -3.46 -8.48 -2.61
CA ASP A 179 -2.71 -9.42 -3.44
C ASP A 179 -1.75 -8.68 -4.38
N GLU A 180 -2.18 -7.58 -5.01
CA GLU A 180 -1.33 -6.72 -5.83
C GLU A 180 -0.17 -6.11 -5.02
N ILE A 181 -0.44 -5.66 -3.79
CA ILE A 181 0.60 -5.09 -2.93
C ILE A 181 1.60 -6.16 -2.47
N GLU A 182 1.14 -7.38 -2.16
CA GLU A 182 2.03 -8.51 -1.85
C GLU A 182 2.89 -8.90 -3.06
N LEU A 183 2.33 -8.88 -4.27
CA LEU A 183 3.10 -9.09 -5.51
C LEU A 183 4.16 -8.01 -5.71
N ILE A 184 3.81 -6.74 -5.50
CA ILE A 184 4.76 -5.61 -5.54
C ILE A 184 5.89 -5.81 -4.51
N VAL A 185 5.56 -6.24 -3.28
CA VAL A 185 6.57 -6.54 -2.25
C VAL A 185 7.53 -7.62 -2.72
N GLU A 186 7.03 -8.68 -3.34
CA GLU A 186 7.88 -9.76 -3.86
C GLU A 186 8.75 -9.28 -5.03
N ASN A 187 8.19 -8.51 -5.96
CA ASN A 187 8.95 -7.89 -7.05
C ASN A 187 10.10 -7.03 -6.52
N VAL A 188 9.86 -6.25 -5.46
CA VAL A 188 10.91 -5.45 -4.81
C VAL A 188 11.97 -6.33 -4.16
N ARG A 189 11.59 -7.40 -3.46
CA ARG A 189 12.54 -8.34 -2.84
C ARG A 189 13.43 -9.01 -3.88
N VAL A 190 12.84 -9.56 -4.94
CA VAL A 190 13.57 -10.19 -6.04
C VAL A 190 14.52 -9.18 -6.68
N GLY A 191 14.01 -7.99 -7.02
CA GLY A 191 14.83 -6.98 -7.68
C GLY A 191 15.95 -6.40 -6.82
N VAL A 192 15.79 -6.37 -5.49
CA VAL A 192 16.89 -5.98 -4.59
C VAL A 192 17.95 -7.08 -4.54
N ARG A 193 17.56 -8.36 -4.50
CA ARG A 193 18.49 -9.50 -4.46
C ARG A 193 19.28 -9.65 -5.76
N ASP A 194 18.64 -9.47 -6.91
CA ASP A 194 19.29 -9.57 -8.22
C ASP A 194 20.01 -8.28 -8.64
N GLY A 195 19.85 -7.20 -7.87
CA GLY A 195 20.50 -5.91 -8.10
C GLY A 195 19.84 -5.08 -9.20
N SER A 196 18.65 -5.42 -9.70
CA SER A 196 17.87 -4.60 -10.63
C SER A 196 17.18 -3.40 -9.96
N ILE A 197 17.00 -3.44 -8.64
CA ILE A 197 16.41 -2.38 -7.81
C ILE A 197 17.47 -1.84 -6.84
N LYS A 198 17.50 -0.51 -6.69
CA LYS A 198 18.37 0.19 -5.73
C LYS A 198 17.57 1.07 -4.78
N SER A 199 18.26 1.54 -3.74
CA SER A 199 17.73 2.58 -2.86
C SER A 199 17.78 3.94 -3.56
N ARG A 200 16.63 4.60 -3.65
CA ARG A 200 16.45 5.98 -4.10
C ARG A 200 17.02 7.00 -3.10
N ILE A 201 17.01 6.66 -1.81
CA ILE A 201 17.55 7.50 -0.74
C ILE A 201 18.91 7.01 -0.26
N LYS A 202 19.68 7.91 0.35
CA LYS A 202 21.00 7.55 0.91
C LYS A 202 20.85 6.60 2.09
N LEU A 203 21.81 5.69 2.26
CA LEU A 203 21.81 4.70 3.35
C LEU A 203 21.62 5.33 4.75
N LEU A 204 22.26 6.47 5.01
CA LEU A 204 22.11 7.17 6.29
C LEU A 204 20.67 7.66 6.53
N GLU A 205 20.00 8.15 5.49
CA GLU A 205 18.60 8.55 5.57
C GLU A 205 17.69 7.33 5.76
N LEU A 206 17.93 6.24 5.03
CA LEU A 206 17.20 4.98 5.18
C LEU A 206 17.27 4.47 6.63
N LYS A 207 18.48 4.42 7.21
CA LYS A 207 18.71 4.05 8.61
C LYS A 207 17.98 4.97 9.58
N ALA A 208 17.98 6.28 9.34
CA ALA A 208 17.37 7.24 10.26
C ALA A 208 15.83 7.22 10.22
N ARG A 209 15.24 7.06 9.03
CA ARG A 209 13.78 7.21 8.84
C ARG A 209 13.00 5.91 8.93
N TYR A 210 13.57 4.80 8.45
CA TYR A 210 12.84 3.56 8.21
C TYR A 210 13.34 2.39 9.05
N THR A 211 14.09 2.66 10.11
CA THR A 211 14.43 1.62 11.08
C THR A 211 14.22 2.11 12.50
N ILE A 212 14.03 1.16 13.41
CA ILE A 212 13.87 1.45 14.84
C ILE A 212 14.92 0.68 15.64
N TYR A 213 15.38 1.27 16.73
CA TYR A 213 16.20 0.58 17.72
C TYR A 213 15.31 0.01 18.83
N ARG A 214 15.56 -1.25 19.22
CA ARG A 214 14.89 -1.89 20.36
C ARG A 214 15.89 -2.53 21.30
#